data_AF-A0A2V5UYA5-F1
#
_entry.id   AF-A0A2V5UYA5-F1
#
_cell.length_a   1.000
_cell.length_b   1.000
_cell.length_c   1.000
_cell.angle_alpha   90.00
_cell.angle_beta   90.00
_cell.angle_gamma   90.00
#
_symmetry.space_group_name_H-M   'P 1'
#
loop_
_entity.id
_entity.type
_entity.pdbx_description
1 polymer ?
#
loop_
_entity_poly.entity_id
_entity_poly.type
_entity_poly.pdbx_seq_one_letter_code
_entity_poly.pdbx_strand_id
1 'polypeptide(L)'
;MGVAVFSHWILDLLAHPRDLPIYDNTWTVGFGLWNYRDLEFGLEIALVVAGIILYLVRNATSVARKKAVIGFGVALVVVRTGDTFVPRTPLSDRATAMGVWIFYTLFVIIAFLLENVRSRRKIDPL
;
A
#
# COMPACT_ATOMS: atom_id res chain seq x y z
N MET A 1 8.49 15.79 12.78
CA MET A 1 9.43 14.66 12.72
C MET A 1 9.42 13.81 14.00
N GLY A 2 9.74 14.36 15.19
CA GLY A 2 9.82 13.55 16.43
C GLY A 2 8.55 12.75 16.80
N VAL A 3 7.36 13.35 16.69
CA VAL A 3 6.08 12.66 16.97
C VAL A 3 5.86 11.48 16.01
N ALA A 4 6.23 11.64 14.74
CA ALA A 4 6.08 10.59 13.74
C ALA A 4 7.02 9.40 14.02
N VAL A 5 8.26 9.68 14.44
CA VAL A 5 9.24 8.65 14.85
C VAL A 5 8.74 7.88 16.07
N PHE A 6 8.22 8.59 17.08
CA PHE A 6 7.67 7.94 18.28
C PHE A 6 6.43 7.09 17.98
N SER A 7 5.49 7.62 17.19
CA SER A 7 4.32 6.85 16.78
C SER A 7 4.69 5.63 15.93
N HIS A 8 5.70 5.77 15.08
CA HIS A 8 6.18 4.67 14.25
C HIS A 8 6.79 3.57 15.10
N TRP A 9 7.66 3.91 16.06
CA TRP A 9 8.24 2.94 16.99
C TRP A 9 7.19 2.17 17.81
N ILE A 10 6.11 2.81 18.25
CA ILE A 10 4.99 2.13 18.93
C ILE A 10 4.26 1.16 17.98
N LEU A 11 4.04 1.56 16.74
CA LEU A 11 3.43 0.69 15.74
C LEU A 11 4.32 -0.50 15.43
N ASP A 12 5.64 -0.30 15.39
CA ASP A 12 6.62 -1.37 15.19
C ASP A 12 6.59 -2.34 16.37
N LEU A 13 6.52 -1.86 17.62
CA LEU A 13 6.39 -2.71 18.80
C LEU A 13 5.17 -3.66 18.74
N LEU A 14 4.05 -3.20 18.17
CA LEU A 14 2.86 -4.01 17.99
C LEU A 14 3.03 -5.01 16.83
N ALA A 15 3.54 -4.53 15.69
CA ALA A 15 3.64 -5.30 14.45
C ALA A 15 4.71 -6.39 14.51
N HIS A 16 5.92 -6.02 14.93
CA HIS A 16 7.10 -6.86 14.82
C HIS A 16 7.08 -8.02 15.83
N PRO A 17 7.62 -9.20 15.45
CA PRO A 17 8.04 -10.24 16.38
C PRO A 17 9.06 -9.70 17.39
N ARG A 18 9.57 -10.54 18.32
CA ARG A 18 10.56 -10.10 19.33
C ARG A 18 11.94 -9.82 18.72
N ASP A 19 12.02 -8.89 17.78
CA ASP A 19 13.20 -8.48 17.05
C ASP A 19 13.50 -6.98 17.21
N LEU A 20 12.66 -6.21 17.91
CA LEU A 20 12.89 -4.77 18.14
C LEU A 20 13.87 -4.55 19.30
N PRO A 21 15.11 -4.10 19.07
CA PRO A 21 16.10 -3.98 20.13
C PRO A 21 15.92 -2.67 20.89
N ILE A 22 15.79 -2.77 22.22
CA ILE A 22 15.75 -1.60 23.11
C ILE A 22 17.17 -1.16 23.47
N TYR A 23 18.07 -2.11 23.69
CA TYR A 23 19.46 -1.87 24.03
C TYR A 23 20.34 -3.01 23.53
N ASP A 24 21.33 -2.67 22.70
CA ASP A 24 22.44 -3.52 22.24
C ASP A 24 22.06 -4.97 21.86
N ASN A 25 20.89 -5.14 21.26
CA ASN A 25 20.28 -6.43 20.89
C ASN A 25 20.15 -7.47 22.02
N THR A 26 20.38 -7.07 23.27
CA THR A 26 20.28 -7.93 24.47
C THR A 26 18.84 -8.01 24.98
N TRP A 27 18.05 -6.96 24.74
CA TRP A 27 16.64 -6.89 25.10
C TRP A 27 15.81 -6.57 23.86
N THR A 28 15.14 -7.59 23.31
CA THR A 28 14.20 -7.43 22.20
C THR A 28 12.75 -7.49 22.69
N VAL A 29 11.94 -6.60 22.14
CA VAL A 29 10.51 -6.52 22.40
C VAL A 29 9.74 -6.59 21.08
N GLY A 30 8.48 -6.96 21.16
CA GLY A 30 7.61 -7.11 20.00
C GLY A 30 6.45 -8.01 20.35
N PHE A 31 5.23 -7.55 20.08
CA PHE A 31 4.02 -8.32 20.33
C PHE A 31 3.72 -9.34 19.23
N GLY A 32 4.42 -9.25 18.08
CA GLY A 32 4.42 -10.26 17.05
C GLY A 32 3.09 -10.38 16.31
N LEU A 33 2.41 -9.27 16.01
CA LEU A 33 1.22 -9.32 15.16
C LEU A 33 1.50 -10.02 13.82
N TRP A 34 2.71 -9.87 13.27
CA TRP A 34 3.14 -10.56 12.04
C TRP A 34 3.22 -12.09 12.14
N ASN A 35 3.26 -12.66 13.35
CA ASN A 35 3.15 -14.12 13.50
C ASN A 35 1.74 -14.63 13.17
N TYR A 36 0.74 -13.75 13.18
CA TYR A 36 -0.66 -14.08 12.98
C TYR A 36 -1.15 -13.52 11.65
N ARG A 37 -0.97 -14.31 10.59
CA ARG A 37 -1.41 -13.98 9.22
C ARG A 37 -2.85 -13.44 9.16
N ASP A 38 -3.77 -14.07 9.88
CA ASP A 38 -5.19 -13.70 9.85
C ASP A 38 -5.45 -12.36 10.57
N LEU A 39 -4.68 -12.05 11.62
CA LEU A 39 -4.80 -10.81 12.38
C LEU A 39 -4.19 -9.63 11.61
N GLU A 40 -3.04 -9.82 10.98
CA GLU A 40 -2.42 -8.83 10.08
C GLU A 40 -3.37 -8.48 8.93
N PHE A 41 -3.90 -9.50 8.24
CA PHE A 41 -4.84 -9.34 7.15
C PHE A 41 -6.12 -8.62 7.61
N GLY A 42 -6.67 -9.00 8.76
CA GLY A 42 -7.85 -8.37 9.34
C GLY A 42 -7.64 -6.89 9.65
N LEU A 43 -6.49 -6.54 10.24
CA LEU A 43 -6.13 -5.16 10.58
C LEU A 43 -5.98 -4.29 9.32
N GLU A 44 -5.38 -4.82 8.27
CA GLU A 44 -5.19 -4.09 7.02
C GLU A 44 -6.50 -3.85 6.27
N ILE A 45 -7.38 -4.86 6.20
CA ILE A 45 -8.73 -4.67 5.66
C ILE A 45 -9.49 -3.63 6.47
N ALA A 46 -9.39 -3.68 7.81
CA ALA A 46 -10.05 -2.70 8.68
C ALA A 46 -9.56 -1.27 8.38
N LEU A 47 -8.25 -1.07 8.19
CA LEU A 47 -7.67 0.23 7.83
C LEU A 47 -8.13 0.72 6.46
N VAL A 48 -8.17 -0.16 5.45
CA VAL A 48 -8.67 0.18 4.10
C VAL A 48 -10.14 0.60 4.16
N VAL A 49 -10.98 -0.19 4.82
CA VAL A 49 -12.42 0.11 4.97
C VAL A 49 -12.62 1.40 5.77
N ALA A 50 -11.90 1.59 6.88
CA ALA A 50 -11.96 2.82 7.67
C ALA A 50 -11.55 4.04 6.84
N GLY A 51 -10.48 3.94 6.04
CA GLY A 51 -10.02 4.99 5.14
C GLY A 51 -11.08 5.36 4.08
N ILE A 52 -11.74 4.37 3.50
CA ILE A 52 -12.83 4.58 2.53
C ILE A 52 -14.03 5.28 3.19
N ILE A 53 -14.47 4.81 4.36
CA ILE A 53 -15.58 5.41 5.10
C ILE A 53 -15.24 6.86 5.45
N LEU A 54 -14.07 7.11 6.03
CA LEU A 54 -13.63 8.45 6.40
C LEU A 54 -13.57 9.38 5.18
N TYR A 55 -13.05 8.89 4.05
CA TYR A 55 -13.01 9.67 2.81
C TYR A 55 -14.42 10.03 2.31
N LEU A 56 -15.32 9.05 2.27
CA LEU A 56 -16.69 9.24 1.78
C LEU A 56 -17.53 10.14 2.69
N VAL A 57 -17.32 10.07 4.01
CA VAL A 57 -17.99 10.92 5.01
C VAL A 57 -17.46 12.35 4.94
N ARG A 58 -16.14 12.54 4.83
CA ARG A 58 -15.52 13.88 4.79
C ARG A 58 -15.76 14.62 3.48
N ASN A 59 -15.97 13.92 2.37
CA ASN A 59 -16.04 14.52 1.05
C ASN A 59 -17.43 14.38 0.44
N ALA A 60 -18.04 15.52 0.10
CA ALA A 60 -19.18 15.55 -0.82
C ALA A 60 -18.71 15.04 -2.20
N THR A 61 -19.07 13.80 -2.51
CA THR A 61 -18.59 13.05 -3.67
C THR A 61 -19.73 12.72 -4.61
N SER A 62 -19.52 12.93 -5.92
CA SER A 62 -20.47 12.48 -6.93
C SER A 62 -20.62 10.95 -6.91
N VAL A 63 -21.76 10.43 -7.36
CA VAL A 63 -22.04 8.98 -7.38
C VAL A 63 -20.95 8.22 -8.15
N ALA A 64 -20.45 8.78 -9.25
CA ALA A 64 -19.35 8.20 -10.02
C ALA A 64 -18.05 8.09 -9.20
N ARG A 65 -17.69 9.14 -8.45
CA ARG A 65 -16.48 9.13 -7.59
C ARG A 65 -16.62 8.16 -6.41
N LYS A 66 -17.83 8.05 -5.83
CA LYS A 66 -18.11 7.04 -4.79
C LYS A 66 -17.89 5.62 -5.31
N LYS A 67 -18.45 5.28 -6.47
CA LYS A 67 -18.24 3.98 -7.12
C LYS A 67 -16.77 3.70 -7.41
N ALA A 68 -16.03 4.71 -7.90
CA ALA A 68 -14.60 4.57 -8.17
C ALA A 68 -13.79 4.28 -6.90
N VAL A 69 -14.06 4.98 -5.80
CA VAL A 69 -13.37 4.78 -4.51
C VAL A 69 -13.69 3.41 -3.92
N ILE A 70 -14.96 2.99 -3.95
CA ILE A 70 -15.36 1.65 -3.49
C ILE A 70 -14.69 0.57 -4.36
N GLY A 71 -14.74 0.73 -5.69
CA GLY A 71 -14.09 -0.20 -6.62
C GLY A 71 -12.58 -0.30 -6.40
N PHE A 72 -11.91 0.83 -6.15
CA PHE A 72 -10.50 0.86 -5.79
C PHE A 72 -10.24 0.11 -4.47
N GLY A 73 -11.08 0.34 -3.45
CA GLY A 73 -11.02 -0.39 -2.19
C GLY A 73 -11.14 -1.90 -2.35
N VAL A 74 -12.13 -2.35 -3.14
CA VAL A 74 -12.31 -3.78 -3.45
C VAL A 74 -11.09 -4.34 -4.17
N ALA A 75 -10.54 -3.60 -5.15
CA ALA A 75 -9.34 -4.02 -5.85
C ALA A 75 -8.14 -4.20 -4.90
N LEU A 76 -7.95 -3.28 -3.95
CA LEU A 76 -6.90 -3.40 -2.94
C LEU A 76 -7.09 -4.64 -2.05
N VAL A 77 -8.32 -4.92 -1.61
CA VAL A 77 -8.62 -6.12 -0.81
C VAL A 77 -8.35 -7.39 -1.61
N VAL A 78 -8.71 -7.44 -2.89
CA VAL A 78 -8.44 -8.58 -3.77
C VAL A 78 -6.93 -8.80 -3.92
N VAL A 79 -6.18 -7.74 -4.23
CA VAL A 79 -4.72 -7.81 -4.36
C VAL A 79 -4.09 -8.31 -3.07
N ARG A 80 -4.50 -7.77 -1.93
CA ARG A 80 -3.98 -8.19 -0.62
C ARG A 80 -4.35 -9.63 -0.25
N THR A 81 -5.54 -10.08 -0.63
CA THR A 81 -5.96 -11.49 -0.45
C THR A 81 -5.08 -12.41 -1.28
N GLY A 82 -4.82 -12.04 -2.54
CA GLY A 82 -3.89 -12.75 -3.41
C GLY A 82 -2.50 -12.81 -2.78
N ASP A 83 -2.00 -11.68 -2.31
CA ASP A 83 -0.69 -11.59 -1.66
C ASP A 83 -0.52 -12.50 -0.43
N THR A 84 -1.56 -12.60 0.38
CA THR A 84 -1.54 -13.31 1.67
C THR A 84 -1.74 -14.81 1.52
N PHE A 85 -2.57 -15.23 0.57
CA PHE A 85 -3.02 -16.63 0.45
C PHE A 85 -2.51 -17.35 -0.79
N VAL A 86 -2.07 -16.64 -1.84
CA VAL A 86 -1.47 -17.27 -3.02
C VAL A 86 -0.01 -17.60 -2.70
N PRO A 87 0.39 -18.88 -2.80
CA PRO A 87 1.78 -19.26 -2.65
C PRO A 87 2.63 -18.54 -3.71
N ARG A 88 3.53 -17.67 -3.27
CA ARG A 88 4.51 -17.06 -4.16
C ARG A 88 5.53 -18.13 -4.54
N THR A 89 5.47 -18.61 -5.78
CA THR A 89 6.61 -19.32 -6.35
C THR A 89 7.72 -18.31 -6.60
N PRO A 90 8.93 -18.50 -6.03
CA PRO A 90 10.03 -17.60 -6.30
C PRO A 90 10.30 -17.63 -7.81
N LEU A 91 10.11 -16.49 -8.47
CA LEU A 91 10.60 -16.31 -9.81
C LEU A 91 12.12 -16.36 -9.75
N SER A 92 12.75 -16.94 -10.77
CA SER A 92 14.21 -16.84 -10.94
C SER A 92 14.64 -15.38 -10.86
N ASP A 93 15.78 -15.10 -10.23
CA ASP A 93 16.35 -13.74 -10.10
C ASP A 93 16.33 -12.96 -11.42
N ARG A 94 16.58 -13.66 -12.53
CA ARG A 94 16.52 -13.11 -13.88
C ARG A 94 15.12 -12.65 -14.29
N ALA A 95 14.10 -13.45 -14.00
CA ALA A 95 12.71 -13.13 -14.31
C ALA A 95 12.19 -11.97 -13.45
N THR A 96 12.57 -11.93 -12.17
CA THR A 96 12.25 -10.81 -11.28
C THR A 96 12.88 -9.52 -11.77
N ALA A 97 14.19 -9.53 -12.09
CA ALA A 97 14.88 -8.37 -12.62
C ALA A 97 14.25 -7.87 -13.93
N MET A 98 13.97 -8.77 -14.88
CA MET A 98 13.31 -8.41 -16.14
C MET A 98 11.92 -7.79 -15.91
N GLY A 99 11.12 -8.38 -15.02
CA GLY A 99 9.81 -7.85 -14.66
C GLY A 99 9.91 -6.42 -14.13
N VAL A 100 10.81 -6.18 -13.17
CA VAL A 100 11.05 -4.87 -12.58
C VAL A 100 11.41 -3.82 -13.63
N TRP A 101 12.34 -4.12 -14.53
CA TRP A 101 12.75 -3.22 -15.60
C TRP A 101 11.60 -2.88 -16.57
N ILE A 102 10.82 -3.88 -16.98
CA ILE A 102 9.67 -3.69 -17.87
C ILE A 102 8.62 -2.82 -17.19
N PHE A 103 8.25 -3.13 -15.95
CA PHE A 103 7.23 -2.38 -15.20
C PHE A 103 7.64 -0.93 -14.99
N TYR A 104 8.87 -0.65 -14.55
CA TYR A 104 9.32 0.73 -14.34
C TYR A 104 9.38 1.52 -15.65
N THR A 105 9.90 0.92 -16.73
CA THR A 105 9.96 1.58 -18.03
C THR A 105 8.57 1.90 -18.55
N LEU A 106 7.64 0.95 -18.44
CA LEU A 106 6.25 1.13 -18.86
C LEU A 106 5.56 2.23 -18.03
N PHE A 107 5.82 2.29 -16.72
CA PHE A 107 5.30 3.35 -15.85
C PHE A 107 5.81 4.73 -16.26
N VAL A 108 7.11 4.86 -16.55
CA VAL A 108 7.73 6.10 -17.02
C VAL A 108 7.13 6.52 -18.36
N ILE A 109 6.96 5.60 -19.31
CA ILE A 109 6.37 5.88 -20.63
C ILE A 109 4.92 6.33 -20.47
N ILE A 110 4.11 5.64 -19.67
CA ILE A 110 2.70 6.02 -19.45
C ILE A 110 2.62 7.41 -18.81
N ALA A 111 3.44 7.68 -17.80
CA ALA A 111 3.48 9.00 -17.16
C ALA A 111 3.86 10.10 -18.16
N PHE A 112 4.90 9.87 -18.96
CA PHE A 112 5.33 10.79 -20.01
C PHE A 112 4.25 11.03 -21.07
N LEU A 113 3.57 9.98 -21.54
CA LEU A 113 2.47 10.10 -22.49
C LEU A 113 1.28 10.86 -21.91
N LEU A 114 0.88 10.58 -20.66
CA LEU A 114 -0.20 11.28 -19.98
C LEU A 114 0.10 12.76 -19.76
N GLU A 115 1.34 13.08 -19.37
CA GLU A 115 1.79 14.46 -19.22
C GLU A 115 1.76 15.22 -20.55
N ASN A 116 2.25 14.58 -21.62
CA ASN A 116 2.22 15.16 -22.97
C ASN A 116 0.80 15.38 -23.50
N VAL A 117 -0.13 14.46 -23.23
CA VAL A 117 -1.55 14.60 -23.59
C VAL A 117 -2.20 15.76 -22.82
N ARG A 118 -1.83 15.96 -21.55
CA ARG A 118 -2.36 17.04 -20.71
C ARG A 118 -1.76 18.41 -21.07
N SER A 119 -0.50 18.44 -21.47
CA SER A 119 0.18 19.63 -21.97
C SER A 119 -0.46 20.13 -23.27
N ARG A 120 -0.73 19.23 -24.24
CA ARG A 120 -1.41 19.59 -25.50
C ARG A 120 -2.81 20.16 -25.27
N ARG A 121 -3.58 19.60 -24.33
CA ARG A 121 -4.94 20.05 -24.02
C ARG A 121 -5.01 21.44 -23.36
N LYS A 122 -3.90 21.96 -22.81
CA LYS A 122 -3.83 23.32 -22.26
C LYS A 122 -3.54 24.39 -23.32
N ILE A 123 -3.05 24.00 -24.50
CA ILE A 123 -2.61 24.91 -25.56
C ILE A 123 -3.74 25.24 -26.56
N ASP A 124 -4.89 24.56 -26.46
CA ASP A 124 -6.11 24.92 -27.20
C ASP A 124 -7.12 25.69 -26.32
N PRO A 125 -6.91 26.99 -26.01
CA PRO A 125 -8.02 27.89 -25.72
C PRO A 125 -8.61 28.37 -27.05
N LEU A 126 -9.91 28.06 -27.26
CA LEU A 126 -10.74 28.74 -28.25
C LEU A 126 -10.79 30.25 -27.98
#